data_AF-A0A094J098-F1
#
_entry.id   AF-A0A094J098-F1
#
_cell.length_a   1.000
_cell.length_b   1.000
_cell.length_c   1.000
_cell.angle_alpha   90.00
_cell.angle_beta   90.00
_cell.angle_gamma   90.00
#
_symmetry.space_group_name_H-M   'P 1'
#
loop_
_entity.id
_entity.type
_entity.pdbx_description
1 polymer ?
#
loop_
_entity_poly.entity_id
_entity_poly.type
_entity_poly.pdbx_seq_one_letter_code
_entity_poly.pdbx_strand_id
1 'polypeptide(L)'
;MSKPDLYEVLGISKDASERDIKKAYKRLAMKYHPDRTKGDKDLEQKFREVKQAYEVLMDPQKRSAYDQYGHAAFDQAQGGFGGGAGGADFADIFGDVFGDIFGGAGGRRGPQQAQRGADLRYNLELSLEDAVRGKEVELKIPKLSTCEDCDGAGSRKGSTAETCKHCHGSGQIQMRQGFFAVQQPCPHCRGRGKVIKDPCRTCHGEGRVERTKTLSVKIPAGVDTGDRIRLSGEGEAGEMGAPSGDLYVQVHVREHRIFARDGNNLYCEVPLSFTHAALGGDIEVPTLEGKVKLKVPAETQTGKLFRLRNKGVRSVRTGAVGDLICKVVIETPVNLSESQRDLLRELDKSMGTGDEAARYRPKEKGFFDGVRKFFDDLRG
;
A
#
# COMPACT_ATOMS: atom_id res chain seq x y z
N MET A 1 45.17 21.96 -5.23
CA MET A 1 45.85 20.72 -5.66
C MET A 1 44.80 19.80 -6.23
N SER A 2 45.05 19.17 -7.38
CA SER A 2 44.12 18.24 -8.02
C SER A 2 43.83 17.05 -7.10
N LYS A 3 42.56 16.67 -6.97
CA LYS A 3 42.15 15.47 -6.22
C LYS A 3 42.81 14.23 -6.86
N PRO A 4 43.28 13.24 -6.08
CA PRO A 4 43.91 12.03 -6.61
C PRO A 4 42.90 11.16 -7.37
N ASP A 5 43.34 10.52 -8.46
CA ASP A 5 42.48 9.65 -9.28
C ASP A 5 41.96 8.47 -8.43
N LEU A 6 40.66 8.18 -8.51
CA LEU A 6 40.00 7.16 -7.67
C LEU A 6 40.54 5.74 -7.94
N TYR A 7 41.00 5.47 -9.17
CA TYR A 7 41.65 4.20 -9.51
C TYR A 7 43.04 4.10 -8.87
N GLU A 8 43.77 5.20 -8.78
CA GLU A 8 45.06 5.28 -8.10
C GLU A 8 44.91 5.12 -6.58
N VAL A 9 43.86 5.72 -5.99
CA VAL A 9 43.52 5.58 -4.56
C VAL A 9 43.27 4.11 -4.19
N LEU A 10 42.61 3.34 -5.05
CA LEU A 10 42.40 1.90 -4.84
C LEU A 10 43.59 1.04 -5.32
N GLY A 11 44.53 1.62 -6.06
CA GLY A 11 45.69 0.93 -6.63
C GLY A 11 45.30 -0.12 -7.66
N ILE A 12 44.35 0.21 -8.54
CA ILE A 12 43.80 -0.67 -9.59
C ILE A 12 43.84 0.00 -10.96
N SER A 13 43.74 -0.78 -12.03
CA SER A 13 43.61 -0.26 -13.41
C SER A 13 42.20 0.29 -13.67
N LYS A 14 42.07 1.21 -14.65
CA LYS A 14 40.78 1.71 -15.14
C LYS A 14 39.89 0.60 -15.72
N ASP A 15 40.51 -0.46 -16.24
CA ASP A 15 39.83 -1.64 -16.79
C ASP A 15 39.46 -2.69 -15.71
N ALA A 16 39.62 -2.36 -14.42
CA ALA A 16 39.37 -3.30 -13.33
C ALA A 16 37.89 -3.75 -13.27
N SER A 17 37.68 -5.05 -13.05
CA SER A 17 36.34 -5.60 -12.84
C SER A 17 35.77 -5.20 -11.47
N GLU A 18 34.45 -5.29 -11.29
CA GLU A 18 33.82 -5.07 -9.98
C GLU A 18 34.42 -5.96 -8.87
N ARG A 19 34.84 -7.18 -9.24
CA ARG A 19 35.47 -8.11 -8.31
C ARG A 19 36.83 -7.60 -7.84
N ASP A 20 37.60 -6.99 -8.74
CA ASP A 20 38.91 -6.42 -8.43
C ASP A 20 38.79 -5.16 -7.55
N ILE A 21 37.77 -4.32 -7.82
CA ILE A 21 37.42 -3.15 -7.01
C ILE A 21 37.07 -3.57 -5.58
N LYS A 22 36.17 -4.55 -5.40
CA LYS A 22 35.82 -5.09 -4.07
C LYS A 22 37.02 -5.67 -3.34
N LYS A 23 37.89 -6.39 -4.05
CA LYS A 23 39.09 -7.00 -3.47
C LYS A 23 40.10 -5.95 -3.01
N ALA A 24 40.32 -4.90 -3.81
CA ALA A 24 41.20 -3.79 -3.48
C ALA A 24 40.67 -2.99 -2.28
N TYR A 25 39.38 -2.67 -2.27
CA TYR A 25 38.73 -2.00 -1.14
C TYR A 25 38.87 -2.80 0.15
N LYS A 26 38.54 -4.10 0.15
CA LYS A 26 38.65 -4.94 1.35
C LYS A 26 40.08 -4.95 1.92
N ARG A 27 41.10 -5.04 1.04
CA ARG A 27 42.51 -5.00 1.44
C ARG A 27 42.90 -3.67 2.09
N LEU A 28 42.50 -2.54 1.50
CA LEU A 28 42.85 -1.21 1.98
C LEU A 28 42.04 -0.82 3.23
N ALA A 29 40.75 -1.18 3.27
CA ALA A 29 39.88 -0.97 4.43
C ALA A 29 40.40 -1.71 5.67
N MET A 30 40.90 -2.95 5.53
CA MET A 30 41.53 -3.68 6.64
C MET A 30 42.90 -3.10 7.06
N LYS A 31 43.57 -2.36 6.18
CA LYS A 31 44.87 -1.73 6.45
C LYS A 31 44.72 -0.38 7.16
N TYR A 32 43.70 0.39 6.79
CA TYR A 32 43.45 1.74 7.32
C TYR A 32 42.26 1.82 8.29
N HIS A 33 41.75 0.68 8.77
CA HIS A 33 40.63 0.65 9.71
C HIS A 33 40.97 1.40 11.02
N PRO A 34 40.08 2.26 11.54
CA PRO A 34 40.32 3.04 12.76
C PRO A 34 40.79 2.21 13.96
N ASP A 35 40.21 1.03 14.16
CA ASP A 35 40.58 0.12 15.26
C ASP A 35 42.02 -0.42 15.17
N ARG A 36 42.59 -0.48 13.95
CA ARG A 36 43.96 -0.97 13.73
C ARG A 36 44.99 0.15 13.72
N THR A 37 44.58 1.36 13.38
CA THR A 37 45.45 2.52 13.23
C THR A 37 45.46 3.42 14.47
N LYS A 38 44.71 3.06 15.53
CA LYS A 38 44.68 3.74 16.84
C LYS A 38 44.46 5.26 16.74
N GLY A 39 43.68 5.70 15.74
CA GLY A 39 43.31 7.12 15.58
C GLY A 39 44.39 8.02 14.96
N ASP A 40 45.35 7.46 14.21
CA ASP A 40 46.26 8.27 13.37
C ASP A 40 45.46 9.02 12.28
N LYS A 41 45.52 10.36 12.33
CA LYS A 41 44.75 11.27 11.46
C LYS A 41 45.09 11.10 9.98
N ASP A 42 46.35 10.77 9.66
CA ASP A 42 46.79 10.62 8.26
C ASP A 42 46.26 9.30 7.66
N LEU A 43 46.16 8.25 8.48
CA LEU A 43 45.60 6.96 8.08
C LEU A 43 44.07 7.01 8.02
N GLU A 44 43.44 7.80 8.88
CA GLU A 44 42.01 8.07 8.82
C GLU A 44 41.63 8.82 7.54
N GLN A 45 42.43 9.80 7.11
CA GLN A 45 42.22 10.49 5.85
C GLN A 45 42.30 9.53 4.66
N LYS A 46 43.32 8.65 4.64
CA LYS A 46 43.44 7.61 3.61
C LYS A 46 42.27 6.63 3.61
N PHE A 47 41.73 6.29 4.79
CA PHE A 47 40.53 5.46 4.89
C PHE A 47 39.31 6.14 4.28
N ARG A 48 39.12 7.44 4.52
CA ARG A 48 38.04 8.24 3.93
C ARG A 48 38.15 8.31 2.41
N GLU A 49 39.35 8.53 1.88
CA GLU A 49 39.62 8.55 0.43
C GLU A 49 39.33 7.19 -0.23
N VAL A 50 39.77 6.08 0.39
CA VAL A 50 39.51 4.72 -0.09
C VAL A 50 38.01 4.39 -0.10
N LYS A 51 37.26 4.84 0.92
CA LYS A 51 35.82 4.65 0.99
C LYS A 51 35.11 5.42 -0.12
N GLN A 52 35.47 6.68 -0.33
CA GLN A 52 34.91 7.51 -1.39
C GLN A 52 35.18 6.92 -2.79
N ALA A 53 36.40 6.44 -3.04
CA ALA A 53 36.74 5.77 -4.30
C ALA A 53 35.90 4.52 -4.54
N TYR A 54 35.68 3.70 -3.51
CA TYR A 54 34.82 2.52 -3.62
C TYR A 54 33.36 2.86 -3.90
N GLU A 55 32.80 3.88 -3.23
CA GLU A 55 31.39 4.30 -3.43
C GLU A 55 31.11 4.79 -4.86
N VAL A 56 32.08 5.45 -5.49
CA VAL A 56 31.96 5.92 -6.87
C VAL A 56 32.21 4.79 -7.88
N LEU A 57 33.24 3.97 -7.67
CA LEU A 57 33.65 2.96 -8.65
C LEU A 57 32.81 1.67 -8.60
N MET A 58 32.13 1.39 -7.49
CA MET A 58 31.25 0.21 -7.35
C MET A 58 29.87 0.40 -7.99
N ASP A 59 29.43 1.65 -8.15
CA ASP A 59 28.16 1.98 -8.80
C ASP A 59 28.40 2.18 -10.32
N PRO A 60 27.77 1.39 -11.21
CA PRO A 60 28.00 1.50 -12.65
C PRO A 60 27.70 2.88 -13.24
N GLN A 61 26.71 3.60 -12.70
CA GLN A 61 26.33 4.92 -13.17
C GLN A 61 27.34 5.97 -12.72
N LYS A 62 27.76 5.92 -11.45
CA LYS A 62 28.77 6.86 -10.91
C LYS A 62 30.15 6.62 -11.51
N ARG A 63 30.54 5.36 -11.76
CA ARG A 63 31.78 5.01 -12.45
C ARG A 63 31.80 5.59 -13.86
N SER A 64 30.72 5.41 -14.63
CA SER A 64 30.60 5.97 -15.98
C SER A 64 30.71 7.51 -15.98
N ALA A 65 30.05 8.18 -15.03
CA ALA A 65 30.16 9.63 -14.90
C ALA A 65 31.58 10.10 -14.53
N TYR A 66 32.25 9.38 -13.62
CA TYR A 66 33.64 9.64 -13.26
C TYR A 66 34.60 9.43 -14.45
N ASP A 67 34.39 8.36 -15.22
CA ASP A 67 35.23 8.05 -16.38
C ASP A 67 35.07 9.09 -17.51
N GLN A 68 33.90 9.72 -17.63
CA GLN A 68 33.61 10.74 -18.63
C GLN A 68 34.04 12.16 -18.24
N TYR A 69 33.85 12.55 -16.98
CA TYR A 69 34.00 13.95 -16.53
C TYR A 69 35.02 14.12 -15.37
N GLY A 70 35.64 13.04 -14.91
CA GLY A 70 36.56 13.05 -13.77
C GLY A 70 35.89 13.51 -12.47
N HIS A 71 36.67 14.14 -11.58
CA HIS A 71 36.12 14.66 -10.31
C HIS A 71 35.07 15.77 -10.48
N ALA A 72 35.03 16.43 -11.65
CA ALA A 72 34.05 17.48 -11.93
C ALA A 72 32.61 16.95 -12.01
N ALA A 73 32.43 15.64 -12.27
CA ALA A 73 31.12 14.97 -12.23
C ALA A 73 30.39 15.14 -10.89
N PHE A 74 31.14 15.36 -9.81
CA PHE A 74 30.61 15.39 -8.45
C PHE A 74 30.82 16.75 -7.75
N ASP A 75 31.54 17.69 -8.36
CA ASP A 75 31.80 19.02 -7.79
C ASP A 75 30.60 19.98 -7.95
N GLN A 76 29.64 19.67 -8.84
CA GLN A 76 28.45 20.51 -9.04
C GLN A 76 27.35 20.32 -7.96
N ALA A 77 27.57 19.41 -6.99
CA ALA A 77 26.69 19.24 -5.83
C ALA A 77 27.06 20.15 -4.64
N GLN A 78 28.08 21.01 -4.77
CA GLN A 78 28.59 21.87 -3.69
C GLN A 78 28.37 23.38 -3.95
N GLY A 79 27.41 23.73 -4.82
CA GLY A 79 27.11 25.11 -5.20
C GLY A 79 25.61 25.39 -5.29
N GLY A 80 24.90 25.28 -4.17
CA GLY A 80 23.50 25.69 -4.08
C GLY A 80 22.77 25.04 -2.91
N PHE A 81 22.30 25.87 -1.97
CA PHE A 81 21.52 25.54 -0.77
C PHE A 81 22.29 24.93 0.41
N GLY A 82 22.52 25.77 1.43
CA GLY A 82 22.95 25.34 2.75
C GLY A 82 21.78 24.82 3.59
N GLY A 83 22.07 23.85 4.46
CA GLY A 83 21.30 23.56 5.67
C GLY A 83 20.94 22.09 5.88
N GLY A 84 21.61 21.46 6.86
CA GLY A 84 20.94 20.49 7.74
C GLY A 84 21.09 19.00 7.42
N ALA A 85 21.88 18.33 8.27
CA ALA A 85 21.74 16.96 8.78
C ALA A 85 20.72 15.99 8.15
N GLY A 86 21.21 14.80 7.79
CA GLY A 86 20.39 13.59 7.72
C GLY A 86 20.65 12.76 6.47
N GLY A 87 21.25 11.59 6.63
CA GLY A 87 21.37 10.61 5.56
C GLY A 87 20.01 10.00 5.24
N ALA A 88 19.41 10.47 4.15
CA ALA A 88 18.43 9.80 3.30
C ALA A 88 18.24 10.69 2.07
N ASP A 89 17.92 10.10 0.92
CA ASP A 89 17.42 10.79 -0.28
C ASP A 89 18.42 11.51 -1.22
N PHE A 90 19.67 11.05 -1.30
CA PHE A 90 20.55 11.40 -2.44
C PHE A 90 20.29 10.56 -3.70
N ALA A 91 19.62 9.41 -3.58
CA ALA A 91 19.30 8.50 -4.70
C ALA A 91 18.03 8.90 -5.46
N ASP A 92 16.99 9.35 -4.76
CA ASP A 92 15.70 9.67 -5.39
C ASP A 92 15.72 10.99 -6.17
N ILE A 93 16.50 11.98 -5.72
CA ILE A 93 16.65 13.26 -6.42
C ILE A 93 17.53 13.13 -7.67
N PHE A 94 18.51 12.22 -7.67
CA PHE A 94 19.35 11.95 -8.86
C PHE A 94 18.65 11.06 -9.89
N GLY A 95 17.77 10.15 -9.46
CA GLY A 95 16.98 9.30 -10.37
C GLY A 95 16.03 10.10 -11.26
N ASP A 96 15.30 11.05 -10.69
CA ASP A 96 14.30 11.83 -11.42
C ASP A 96 14.92 12.93 -12.30
N VAL A 97 16.01 13.57 -11.85
CA VAL A 97 16.62 14.69 -12.61
C VAL A 97 17.58 14.22 -13.71
N PHE A 98 18.31 13.12 -13.49
CA PHE A 98 19.21 12.56 -14.51
C PHE A 98 18.51 11.59 -15.47
N GLY A 99 17.40 10.98 -15.05
CA GLY A 99 16.52 10.19 -15.91
C GLY A 99 15.84 11.03 -16.99
N ASP A 100 15.42 12.26 -16.66
CA ASP A 100 14.76 13.16 -17.62
C ASP A 100 15.73 13.92 -18.54
N ILE A 101 16.98 14.12 -18.14
CA ILE A 101 17.98 14.88 -18.94
C ILE A 101 18.85 13.98 -19.83
N PHE A 102 19.26 12.78 -19.38
CA PHE A 102 20.24 11.94 -20.11
C PHE A 102 19.67 10.65 -20.72
N GLY A 103 18.38 10.34 -20.51
CA GLY A 103 17.66 9.28 -21.24
C GLY A 103 17.18 9.67 -22.66
N GLY A 104 17.50 10.89 -23.12
CA GLY A 104 17.00 11.48 -24.36
C GLY A 104 17.77 11.14 -25.63
N ALA A 105 18.23 9.90 -25.81
CA ALA A 105 18.80 9.43 -27.08
C ALA A 105 17.89 8.36 -27.70
N GLY A 106 17.01 8.77 -28.62
CA GLY A 106 16.37 7.85 -29.58
C GLY A 106 14.85 7.71 -29.51
N GLY A 107 14.15 8.41 -28.62
CA GLY A 107 12.69 8.46 -28.65
C GLY A 107 12.20 9.72 -29.36
N ARG A 108 11.77 9.63 -30.61
CA ARG A 108 10.77 10.57 -31.16
C ARG A 108 9.55 10.52 -30.22
N ARG A 109 9.50 11.37 -29.19
CA ARG A 109 8.23 11.68 -28.50
C ARG A 109 7.38 12.32 -29.58
N GLY A 110 6.46 11.52 -30.12
CA GLY A 110 5.52 11.94 -31.16
C GLY A 110 4.71 13.16 -30.70
N PRO A 111 3.96 13.80 -31.62
CA PRO A 111 3.09 14.92 -31.29
C PRO A 111 2.30 14.59 -30.02
N GLN A 112 2.29 15.51 -29.05
CA GLN A 112 1.67 15.39 -27.73
C GLN A 112 0.31 14.69 -27.90
N GLN A 113 0.33 13.37 -27.69
CA GLN A 113 -0.79 12.52 -28.08
C GLN A 113 -1.92 12.85 -27.12
N ALA A 114 -3.12 13.01 -27.67
CA ALA A 114 -4.32 13.29 -26.92
C ALA A 114 -4.34 12.42 -25.64
N GLN A 115 -4.35 13.06 -24.47
CA GLN A 115 -4.12 12.36 -23.22
C GLN A 115 -5.32 11.45 -22.93
N ARG A 116 -5.02 10.18 -22.62
CA ARG A 116 -6.01 9.23 -22.10
C ARG A 116 -6.70 9.86 -20.89
N GLY A 117 -8.00 9.63 -20.76
CA GLY A 117 -8.75 10.12 -19.62
C GLY A 117 -8.25 9.52 -18.30
N ALA A 118 -8.46 10.25 -17.20
CA ALA A 118 -8.04 9.80 -15.89
C ALA A 118 -8.82 8.56 -15.42
N ASP A 119 -8.12 7.69 -14.70
CA ASP A 119 -8.76 6.57 -14.02
C ASP A 119 -9.49 7.10 -12.78
N LEU A 120 -10.71 6.62 -12.55
CA LEU A 120 -11.53 6.99 -11.40
C LEU A 120 -11.45 5.90 -10.33
N ARG A 121 -11.49 6.31 -9.06
CA ARG A 121 -11.60 5.39 -7.92
C ARG A 121 -12.88 5.68 -7.16
N TYR A 122 -13.70 4.64 -7.00
CA TYR A 122 -14.92 4.70 -6.17
C TYR A 122 -14.76 3.76 -4.98
N ASN A 123 -14.86 4.28 -3.76
CA ASN A 123 -14.85 3.45 -2.56
C ASN A 123 -16.29 2.99 -2.29
N LEU A 124 -16.54 1.69 -2.42
CA LEU A 124 -17.84 1.10 -2.14
C LEU A 124 -17.83 0.46 -0.77
N GLU A 125 -18.67 0.99 0.13
CA GLU A 125 -18.90 0.39 1.44
C GLU A 125 -19.99 -0.69 1.37
N LEU A 126 -19.69 -1.87 1.90
CA LEU A 126 -20.60 -3.01 1.96
C LEU A 126 -20.77 -3.51 3.39
N SER A 127 -21.92 -4.10 3.69
CA SER A 127 -22.05 -4.92 4.89
C SER A 127 -21.41 -6.29 4.69
N LEU A 128 -21.09 -6.99 5.78
CA LEU A 128 -20.52 -8.33 5.71
C LEU A 128 -21.45 -9.31 4.99
N GLU A 129 -22.76 -9.20 5.18
CA GLU A 129 -23.77 -10.05 4.53
C GLU A 129 -23.80 -9.84 3.02
N ASP A 130 -23.78 -8.58 2.58
CA ASP A 130 -23.76 -8.21 1.16
C ASP A 130 -22.44 -8.67 0.52
N ALA A 131 -21.31 -8.52 1.21
CA ALA A 131 -20.02 -8.98 0.74
C ALA A 131 -19.95 -10.51 0.57
N VAL A 132 -20.60 -11.26 1.46
CA VAL A 132 -20.59 -12.73 1.42
C VAL A 132 -21.55 -13.28 0.35
N ARG A 133 -22.75 -12.71 0.23
CA ARG A 133 -23.75 -13.17 -0.75
C ARG A 133 -23.49 -12.67 -2.16
N GLY A 134 -22.77 -11.56 -2.28
CA GLY A 134 -22.68 -10.80 -3.52
C GLY A 134 -23.96 -9.99 -3.73
N LYS A 135 -23.82 -8.84 -4.39
CA LYS A 135 -24.92 -7.90 -4.63
C LYS A 135 -24.69 -7.14 -5.91
N GLU A 136 -25.77 -6.79 -6.59
CA GLU A 136 -25.74 -5.84 -7.69
C GLU A 136 -26.04 -4.45 -7.13
N VAL A 137 -25.14 -3.50 -7.38
CA VAL A 137 -25.22 -2.14 -6.83
C VAL A 137 -25.16 -1.14 -7.98
N GLU A 138 -26.10 -0.20 -7.98
CA GLU A 138 -26.08 0.94 -8.89
C GLU A 138 -25.22 2.07 -8.32
N LEU A 139 -24.17 2.44 -9.05
CA LEU A 139 -23.26 3.53 -8.71
C LEU A 139 -23.59 4.76 -9.55
N LYS A 140 -23.75 5.92 -8.90
CA LYS A 140 -23.90 7.21 -9.58
C LYS A 140 -22.58 7.96 -9.50
N ILE A 141 -21.91 8.10 -10.63
CA ILE A 141 -20.56 8.63 -10.69
C ILE A 141 -20.56 9.89 -11.57
N PRO A 142 -20.26 11.07 -11.01
CA PRO A 142 -19.98 12.26 -11.81
C PRO A 142 -18.65 12.04 -12.53
N LYS A 143 -18.65 12.18 -13.85
CA LYS A 143 -17.43 12.06 -14.64
C LYS A 143 -17.46 12.98 -15.85
N LEU A 144 -16.27 13.33 -16.33
CA LEU A 144 -16.12 13.93 -17.65
C LEU A 144 -16.43 12.85 -18.70
N SER A 145 -17.45 13.11 -19.50
CA SER A 145 -17.92 12.25 -20.58
C SER A 145 -17.65 12.91 -21.93
N THR A 146 -17.46 12.11 -22.97
CA THR A 146 -17.26 12.63 -24.32
C THR A 146 -18.47 13.45 -24.74
N CYS A 147 -18.23 14.64 -25.26
CA CYS A 147 -19.31 15.51 -25.70
C CYS A 147 -20.00 14.93 -26.95
N GLU A 148 -21.24 14.46 -26.82
CA GLU A 148 -22.07 13.89 -27.91
C GLU A 148 -22.34 14.88 -29.06
N ASP A 149 -22.27 16.19 -28.79
CA ASP A 149 -22.45 17.23 -29.81
C ASP A 149 -21.23 17.43 -30.70
N CYS A 150 -20.05 16.92 -30.34
CA CYS A 150 -18.86 17.05 -31.18
C CYS A 150 -18.04 15.76 -31.25
N ASP A 151 -18.54 14.66 -30.69
CA ASP A 151 -17.87 13.36 -30.60
C ASP A 151 -16.42 13.46 -30.08
N GLY A 152 -16.18 14.38 -29.15
CA GLY A 152 -14.85 14.62 -28.58
C GLY A 152 -13.94 15.56 -29.39
N ALA A 153 -14.36 16.03 -30.57
CA ALA A 153 -13.54 16.88 -31.43
C ALA A 153 -13.35 18.32 -30.90
N GLY A 154 -14.25 18.79 -30.03
CA GLY A 154 -14.26 20.16 -29.51
C GLY A 154 -14.73 21.23 -30.49
N SER A 155 -14.88 20.91 -31.78
CA SER A 155 -15.44 21.80 -32.80
C SER A 155 -16.94 21.58 -33.00
N ARG A 156 -17.65 22.59 -33.51
CA ARG A 156 -19.05 22.46 -33.93
C ARG A 156 -19.20 21.39 -35.02
N LYS A 157 -20.30 20.60 -35.02
CA LYS A 157 -20.61 19.63 -36.10
C LYS A 157 -20.50 20.29 -37.48
N GLY A 158 -19.72 19.70 -38.37
CA GLY A 158 -19.44 20.21 -39.72
C GLY A 158 -18.25 21.18 -39.83
N SER A 159 -17.74 21.71 -38.72
CA SER A 159 -16.48 22.45 -38.69
C SER A 159 -15.34 21.50 -38.31
N THR A 160 -14.27 21.51 -39.10
CA THR A 160 -13.04 20.77 -38.79
C THR A 160 -12.02 21.68 -38.12
N ALA A 161 -11.20 21.13 -37.23
CA ALA A 161 -10.11 21.87 -36.63
C ALA A 161 -8.96 22.00 -37.65
N GLU A 162 -8.50 23.22 -37.90
CA GLU A 162 -7.40 23.48 -38.82
C GLU A 162 -6.06 23.22 -38.13
N THR A 163 -5.10 22.66 -38.86
CA THR A 163 -3.73 22.51 -38.35
C THR A 163 -3.15 23.88 -38.02
N CYS A 164 -2.59 24.02 -36.83
CA CYS A 164 -2.00 25.29 -36.40
C CYS A 164 -0.83 25.66 -37.32
N LYS A 165 -0.93 26.81 -38.00
CA LYS A 165 0.10 27.28 -38.93
C LYS A 165 1.41 27.67 -38.24
N HIS A 166 1.38 27.98 -36.95
CA HIS A 166 2.55 28.44 -36.20
C HIS A 166 3.45 27.29 -35.71
N CYS A 167 2.85 26.15 -35.34
CA CYS A 167 3.60 24.95 -34.92
C CYS A 167 3.51 23.80 -35.94
N HIS A 168 2.84 24.01 -37.07
CA HIS A 168 2.59 22.99 -38.11
C HIS A 168 2.03 21.67 -37.57
N GLY A 169 1.16 21.74 -36.55
CA GLY A 169 0.56 20.53 -35.95
C GLY A 169 1.36 19.92 -34.80
N SER A 170 2.60 20.38 -34.53
CA SER A 170 3.44 19.81 -33.47
C SER A 170 2.99 20.18 -32.05
N GLY A 171 2.14 21.21 -31.90
CA GLY A 171 1.66 21.69 -30.59
C GLY A 171 2.69 22.46 -29.78
N GLN A 172 3.98 22.38 -30.13
CA GLN A 172 5.08 23.01 -29.40
C GLN A 172 5.91 23.87 -30.35
N ILE A 173 6.58 24.88 -29.79
CA ILE A 173 7.54 25.71 -30.51
C ILE A 173 8.87 25.68 -29.74
N GLN A 174 9.97 25.63 -30.48
CA GLN A 174 11.31 25.62 -29.91
C GLN A 174 11.84 27.05 -29.89
N MET A 175 12.08 27.59 -28.70
CA MET A 175 12.68 28.91 -28.53
C MET A 175 14.18 28.73 -28.24
N ARG A 176 15.02 29.30 -29.08
CA ARG A 176 16.49 29.24 -28.93
C ARG A 176 16.96 30.54 -28.27
N GLN A 177 17.62 30.42 -27.11
CA GLN A 177 18.30 31.52 -26.46
C GLN A 177 19.77 31.12 -26.26
N GLY A 178 20.64 31.59 -27.15
CA GLY A 178 22.04 31.19 -27.20
C GLY A 178 22.19 29.69 -27.48
N PHE A 179 22.95 28.99 -26.64
CA PHE A 179 23.22 27.55 -26.75
C PHE A 179 22.08 26.68 -26.21
N PHE A 180 21.10 27.28 -25.52
CA PHE A 180 19.96 26.56 -24.93
C PHE A 180 18.74 26.63 -25.86
N ALA A 181 18.11 25.48 -26.08
CA ALA A 181 16.82 25.39 -26.74
C ALA A 181 15.78 24.89 -25.74
N VAL A 182 14.76 25.71 -25.50
CA VAL A 182 13.64 25.36 -24.62
C VAL A 182 12.42 25.11 -25.49
N GLN A 183 11.76 23.97 -25.27
CA GLN A 183 10.47 23.69 -25.88
C GLN A 183 9.38 24.33 -25.03
N GLN A 184 8.54 25.15 -25.64
CA GLN A 184 7.33 25.69 -25.01
C GLN A 184 6.09 25.26 -25.79
N PRO A 185 4.92 25.14 -25.13
CA PRO A 185 3.66 24.95 -25.83
C PRO A 185 3.40 26.14 -26.76
N CYS A 186 2.96 25.86 -27.99
CA CYS A 186 2.65 26.88 -28.97
C CYS A 186 1.55 27.81 -28.43
N PRO A 187 1.76 29.14 -28.36
CA PRO A 187 0.79 30.07 -27.78
C PRO A 187 -0.49 30.18 -28.61
N HIS A 188 -0.42 29.93 -29.92
CA HIS A 188 -1.57 30.01 -30.84
C HIS A 188 -2.54 28.83 -30.72
N CYS A 189 -2.05 27.63 -30.44
CA CYS A 189 -2.90 26.45 -30.24
C CYS A 189 -2.90 25.93 -28.79
N ARG A 190 -2.19 26.62 -27.88
CA ARG A 190 -2.00 26.24 -26.47
C ARG A 190 -1.62 24.76 -26.30
N GLY A 191 -0.64 24.28 -27.08
CA GLY A 191 -0.24 22.87 -27.03
C GLY A 191 -1.02 21.91 -27.94
N ARG A 192 -2.20 22.29 -28.46
CA ARG A 192 -3.13 21.35 -29.11
C ARG A 192 -2.77 20.92 -30.54
N GLY A 193 -1.84 21.59 -31.20
CA GLY A 193 -1.47 21.36 -32.62
C GLY A 193 -2.53 21.76 -33.64
N LYS A 194 -3.80 21.90 -33.24
CA LYS A 194 -4.92 22.35 -34.07
C LYS A 194 -5.57 23.60 -33.47
N VAL A 195 -6.15 24.43 -34.32
CA VAL A 195 -6.92 25.62 -33.96
C VAL A 195 -8.37 25.38 -34.31
N ILE A 196 -9.23 25.46 -33.30
CA ILE A 196 -10.68 25.34 -33.45
C ILE A 196 -11.21 26.75 -33.72
N LYS A 197 -11.69 27.00 -34.95
CA LYS A 197 -12.32 28.30 -35.31
C LYS A 197 -13.70 28.44 -34.66
N ASP A 198 -14.51 27.39 -34.78
CA ASP A 198 -15.87 27.33 -34.24
C ASP A 198 -15.94 26.30 -33.10
N PRO A 199 -15.75 26.73 -31.83
CA PRO A 199 -15.85 25.82 -30.69
C PRO A 199 -17.27 25.26 -30.57
N CYS A 200 -17.37 24.02 -30.11
CA CYS A 200 -18.65 23.41 -29.78
C CYS A 200 -19.36 24.24 -28.70
N ARG A 201 -20.68 24.40 -28.83
CA ARG A 201 -21.47 25.20 -27.89
C ARG A 201 -21.65 24.55 -26.52
N THR A 202 -21.56 23.22 -26.46
CA THR A 202 -21.86 22.44 -25.25
C THR A 202 -20.63 22.23 -24.39
N CYS A 203 -19.48 21.96 -25.01
CA CYS A 203 -18.20 21.78 -24.30
C CYS A 203 -17.23 22.95 -24.45
N HIS A 204 -17.63 24.03 -25.13
CA HIS A 204 -16.83 25.26 -25.33
C HIS A 204 -15.40 25.03 -25.87
N GLY A 205 -15.19 23.96 -26.65
CA GLY A 205 -13.88 23.63 -27.21
C GLY A 205 -13.02 22.67 -26.37
N GLU A 206 -13.58 22.07 -25.32
CA GLU A 206 -12.90 21.06 -24.49
C GLU A 206 -13.07 19.63 -25.00
N GLY A 207 -14.14 19.34 -25.74
CA GLY A 207 -14.46 17.99 -26.23
C GLY A 207 -15.08 17.05 -25.20
N ARG A 208 -15.19 17.47 -23.93
CA ARG A 208 -15.77 16.70 -22.82
C ARG A 208 -16.74 17.55 -22.00
N VAL A 209 -17.67 16.90 -21.32
CA VAL A 209 -18.68 17.53 -20.47
C VAL A 209 -18.91 16.69 -19.22
N GLU A 210 -19.07 17.35 -18.08
CA GLU A 210 -19.39 16.67 -16.82
C GLU A 210 -20.82 16.11 -16.90
N ARG A 211 -20.95 14.80 -16.66
CA ARG A 211 -22.24 14.11 -16.59
C ARG A 211 -22.20 13.05 -15.51
N THR A 212 -23.31 12.87 -14.81
CA THR A 212 -23.49 11.77 -13.87
C THR A 212 -23.95 10.54 -14.62
N LYS A 213 -23.12 9.49 -14.63
CA LYS A 213 -23.46 8.19 -15.21
C LYS A 213 -23.88 7.22 -14.09
N THR A 214 -25.01 6.55 -14.28
CA THR A 214 -25.42 5.42 -13.44
C THR A 214 -24.87 4.13 -14.02
N LEU A 215 -24.10 3.38 -13.25
CA LEU A 215 -23.50 2.11 -13.64
C LEU A 215 -23.98 1.00 -12.70
N SER A 216 -24.52 -0.09 -13.24
CA SER A 216 -24.77 -1.29 -12.44
C SER A 216 -23.50 -2.12 -12.36
N VAL A 217 -23.05 -2.41 -11.14
CA VAL A 217 -21.85 -3.20 -10.87
C VAL A 217 -22.24 -4.45 -10.11
N LYS A 218 -21.91 -5.61 -10.68
CA LYS A 218 -22.11 -6.90 -10.04
C LYS A 218 -20.92 -7.25 -9.15
N ILE A 219 -21.14 -7.26 -7.85
CA ILE A 219 -20.11 -7.58 -6.86
C ILE A 219 -20.14 -9.09 -6.62
N PRO A 220 -19.04 -9.81 -6.86
CA PRO A 220 -19.00 -11.24 -6.65
C PRO A 220 -19.14 -11.57 -5.15
N ALA A 221 -19.72 -12.74 -4.87
CA ALA A 221 -19.81 -13.28 -3.52
C ALA A 221 -18.41 -13.57 -2.98
N GLY A 222 -18.13 -13.13 -1.75
CA GLY A 222 -16.87 -13.41 -1.05
C GLY A 222 -15.83 -12.30 -1.11
N VAL A 223 -16.15 -11.14 -1.69
CA VAL A 223 -15.22 -9.99 -1.73
C VAL A 223 -14.80 -9.55 -0.35
N ASP A 224 -13.56 -9.09 -0.22
CA ASP A 224 -12.99 -8.61 1.03
C ASP A 224 -12.56 -7.15 0.93
N THR A 225 -12.28 -6.54 2.08
CA THR A 225 -11.74 -5.17 2.14
C THR A 225 -10.41 -5.10 1.38
N GLY A 226 -10.34 -4.18 0.43
CA GLY A 226 -9.17 -3.99 -0.43
C GLY A 226 -9.27 -4.63 -1.81
N ASP A 227 -10.28 -5.49 -2.05
CA ASP A 227 -10.56 -5.99 -3.39
C ASP A 227 -10.93 -4.84 -4.35
N ARG A 228 -10.49 -4.97 -5.60
CA ARG A 228 -10.67 -3.95 -6.65
C ARG A 228 -11.38 -4.56 -7.85
N ILE A 229 -12.52 -3.99 -8.21
CA ILE A 229 -13.27 -4.33 -9.41
C ILE A 229 -12.98 -3.28 -10.47
N ARG A 230 -12.44 -3.68 -11.61
CA ARG A 230 -12.12 -2.78 -12.73
C ARG A 230 -13.26 -2.78 -13.75
N LEU A 231 -13.75 -1.60 -14.09
CA LEU A 231 -14.69 -1.35 -15.16
C LEU A 231 -13.96 -0.59 -16.26
N SER A 232 -13.60 -1.31 -17.33
CA SER A 232 -12.77 -0.78 -18.41
C SER A 232 -13.50 0.30 -19.22
N GLY A 233 -12.83 1.42 -19.49
CA GLY A 233 -13.39 2.55 -20.25
C GLY A 233 -14.45 3.37 -19.52
N GLU A 234 -14.73 3.05 -18.26
CA GLU A 234 -15.72 3.75 -17.44
C GLU A 234 -15.16 4.88 -16.58
N GLY A 235 -13.86 5.17 -16.69
CA GLY A 235 -13.24 6.36 -16.12
C GLY A 235 -13.62 7.64 -16.86
N GLU A 236 -12.80 8.68 -16.72
CA GLU A 236 -13.01 9.95 -17.41
C GLU A 236 -12.74 9.83 -18.91
N ALA A 237 -13.41 10.65 -19.71
CA ALA A 237 -13.15 10.77 -21.13
C ALA A 237 -11.78 11.43 -21.37
N GLY A 238 -11.02 10.87 -22.30
CA GLY A 238 -9.75 11.46 -22.75
C GLY A 238 -9.96 12.76 -23.52
N GLU A 239 -8.90 13.57 -23.58
CA GLU A 239 -8.94 14.82 -24.31
C GLU A 239 -9.03 14.57 -25.81
N MET A 240 -9.74 15.42 -26.57
CA MET A 240 -9.74 15.42 -28.03
C MET A 240 -10.03 14.06 -28.69
N GLY A 241 -10.90 13.24 -28.10
CA GLY A 241 -11.26 11.91 -28.59
C GLY A 241 -10.29 10.80 -28.21
N ALA A 242 -9.35 11.05 -27.29
CA ALA A 242 -8.54 10.01 -26.67
C ALA A 242 -9.40 9.00 -25.88
N PRO A 243 -8.93 7.75 -25.72
CA PRO A 243 -9.67 6.73 -24.98
C PRO A 243 -9.89 7.15 -23.53
N SER A 244 -11.01 6.68 -22.96
CA SER A 244 -11.32 6.90 -21.56
C SER A 244 -10.36 6.16 -20.62
N GLY A 245 -10.26 6.67 -19.40
CA GLY A 245 -9.70 5.93 -18.27
C GLY A 245 -10.60 4.77 -17.84
N ASP A 246 -10.20 4.07 -16.81
CA ASP A 246 -10.97 3.00 -16.18
C ASP A 246 -11.54 3.43 -14.83
N LEU A 247 -12.60 2.75 -14.39
CA LEU A 247 -13.15 2.94 -13.06
C LEU A 247 -12.77 1.75 -12.17
N TYR A 248 -12.09 2.05 -11.07
CA TYR A 248 -11.72 1.09 -10.03
C TYR A 248 -12.68 1.24 -8.85
N VAL A 249 -13.55 0.25 -8.67
CA VAL A 249 -14.41 0.15 -7.49
C VAL A 249 -13.63 -0.61 -6.42
N GLN A 250 -13.21 0.10 -5.38
CA GLN A 250 -12.51 -0.49 -4.24
C GLN A 250 -13.52 -0.82 -3.15
N VAL A 251 -13.56 -2.09 -2.75
CA VAL A 251 -14.49 -2.58 -1.74
C VAL A 251 -13.94 -2.32 -0.35
N HIS A 252 -14.81 -1.83 0.53
CA HIS A 252 -14.57 -1.72 1.97
C HIS A 252 -15.73 -2.39 2.71
N VAL A 253 -15.44 -3.48 3.43
CA VAL A 253 -16.44 -4.18 4.24
C VAL A 253 -16.48 -3.54 5.61
N ARG A 254 -17.67 -3.08 6.03
CA ARG A 254 -17.88 -2.51 7.36
C ARG A 254 -17.68 -3.56 8.45
N GLU A 255 -17.13 -3.12 9.57
CA GLU A 255 -17.01 -3.96 10.76
C GLU A 255 -18.38 -4.43 11.25
N HIS A 256 -18.49 -5.72 11.55
CA HIS A 256 -19.75 -6.32 12.00
C HIS A 256 -19.71 -6.55 13.52
N ARG A 257 -20.84 -6.29 14.20
CA ARG A 257 -20.92 -6.33 15.67
C ARG A 257 -20.68 -7.73 16.27
N ILE A 258 -21.03 -8.77 15.52
CA ILE A 258 -20.99 -10.16 15.99
C ILE A 258 -19.85 -10.95 15.34
N PHE A 259 -19.42 -10.55 14.14
CA PHE A 259 -18.53 -11.35 13.32
C PHE A 259 -17.29 -10.53 12.98
N ALA A 260 -16.12 -11.09 13.28
CA ALA A 260 -14.85 -10.63 12.74
C ALA A 260 -14.41 -11.57 11.62
N ARG A 261 -14.13 -11.02 10.45
CA ARG A 261 -13.64 -11.80 9.31
C ARG A 261 -12.12 -11.80 9.31
N ASP A 262 -11.53 -12.99 9.14
CA ASP A 262 -10.10 -13.16 8.89
C ASP A 262 -9.92 -14.13 7.70
N GLY A 263 -9.58 -13.56 6.55
CA GLY A 263 -9.54 -14.26 5.27
C GLY A 263 -10.90 -14.88 4.91
N ASN A 264 -10.95 -16.21 4.88
CA ASN A 264 -12.19 -16.95 4.62
C ASN A 264 -12.92 -17.36 5.90
N ASN A 265 -12.28 -17.25 7.06
CA ASN A 265 -12.85 -17.67 8.33
C ASN A 265 -13.60 -16.51 8.99
N LEU A 266 -14.61 -16.87 9.77
CA LEU A 266 -15.35 -15.94 10.61
C LEU A 266 -15.12 -16.29 12.07
N TYR A 267 -15.03 -15.25 12.90
CA TYR A 267 -14.91 -15.37 14.33
C TYR A 267 -16.10 -14.69 14.97
N CYS A 268 -16.75 -15.36 15.90
CA CYS A 268 -17.77 -14.74 16.75
C CYS A 268 -17.52 -15.06 18.22
N GLU A 269 -17.85 -14.10 19.08
CA GLU A 269 -17.86 -14.33 20.52
C GLU A 269 -19.26 -14.71 20.94
N VAL A 270 -19.38 -15.87 21.59
CA VAL A 270 -20.66 -16.41 22.04
C VAL A 270 -20.70 -16.33 23.56
N PRO A 271 -21.47 -15.40 24.14
CA PRO A 271 -21.67 -15.34 25.57
C PRO A 271 -22.46 -16.56 26.03
N LEU A 272 -21.98 -17.19 27.10
CA LEU A 272 -22.53 -18.42 27.65
C LEU A 272 -22.75 -18.24 29.15
N SER A 273 -23.93 -18.64 29.64
CA SER A 273 -24.18 -18.60 31.08
C SER A 273 -23.28 -19.59 31.82
N PHE A 274 -22.88 -19.23 33.04
CA PHE A 274 -22.09 -20.10 33.92
C PHE A 274 -22.69 -21.51 34.05
N THR A 275 -24.01 -21.61 34.19
CA THR A 275 -24.71 -22.90 34.33
C THR A 275 -24.58 -23.77 33.08
N HIS A 276 -24.75 -23.21 31.88
CA HIS A 276 -24.58 -23.96 30.63
C HIS A 276 -23.12 -24.36 30.39
N ALA A 277 -22.17 -23.50 30.76
CA ALA A 277 -20.75 -23.81 30.65
C ALA A 277 -20.35 -24.97 31.58
N ALA A 278 -20.89 -25.00 32.80
CA ALA A 278 -20.62 -26.05 33.79
C ALA A 278 -21.31 -27.38 33.44
N LEU A 279 -22.62 -27.35 33.18
CA LEU A 279 -23.43 -28.56 32.97
C LEU A 279 -23.40 -29.09 31.52
N GLY A 280 -23.00 -28.25 30.57
CA GLY A 280 -23.16 -28.51 29.15
C GLY A 280 -24.60 -28.30 28.68
N GLY A 281 -24.79 -28.36 27.36
CA GLY A 281 -26.11 -28.16 26.75
C GLY A 281 -25.99 -27.79 25.27
N ASP A 282 -27.12 -27.49 24.65
CA ASP A 282 -27.19 -27.01 23.27
C ASP A 282 -27.51 -25.51 23.26
N ILE A 283 -26.73 -24.73 22.51
CA ILE A 283 -26.98 -23.31 22.30
C ILE A 283 -27.20 -22.99 20.82
N GLU A 284 -27.93 -21.92 20.52
CA GLU A 284 -28.07 -21.42 19.15
C GLU A 284 -27.00 -20.37 18.87
N VAL A 285 -26.21 -20.59 17.82
CA VAL A 285 -25.17 -19.67 17.38
C VAL A 285 -25.59 -19.02 16.05
N PRO A 286 -25.44 -17.69 15.90
CA PRO A 286 -25.72 -17.02 14.64
C PRO A 286 -24.68 -17.40 13.58
N THR A 287 -25.15 -17.60 12.35
CA THR A 287 -24.35 -17.76 11.14
C THR A 287 -24.85 -16.77 10.08
N LEU A 288 -24.15 -16.62 8.97
CA LEU A 288 -24.57 -15.71 7.88
C LEU A 288 -25.85 -16.18 7.13
N GLU A 289 -26.25 -17.44 7.29
CA GLU A 289 -27.41 -18.04 6.62
C GLU A 289 -28.60 -18.25 7.58
N GLY A 290 -28.41 -18.07 8.88
CA GLY A 290 -29.41 -18.37 9.89
C GLY A 290 -28.79 -18.79 11.22
N LYS A 291 -29.50 -19.60 12.01
CA LYS A 291 -29.02 -20.10 13.30
C LYS A 291 -28.67 -21.58 13.21
N VAL A 292 -27.61 -21.98 13.90
CA VAL A 292 -27.19 -23.39 14.00
C VAL A 292 -27.08 -23.78 15.48
N LYS A 293 -27.52 -24.99 15.82
CA LYS A 293 -27.35 -25.54 17.16
C LYS A 293 -25.90 -26.00 17.36
N LEU A 294 -25.24 -25.48 18.38
CA LEU A 294 -23.91 -25.87 18.82
C LEU A 294 -24.03 -26.63 20.14
N LYS A 295 -23.55 -27.88 20.14
CA LYS A 295 -23.47 -28.71 21.36
C LYS A 295 -22.24 -28.32 22.16
N VAL A 296 -22.45 -27.81 23.36
CA VAL A 296 -21.41 -27.40 24.30
C VAL A 296 -21.23 -28.53 25.34
N PRO A 297 -20.04 -29.15 25.42
CA PRO A 297 -19.76 -30.13 26.45
C PRO A 297 -19.71 -29.47 27.83
N ALA A 298 -19.99 -30.26 28.87
CA ALA A 298 -19.80 -29.85 30.26
C ALA A 298 -18.37 -29.36 30.52
N GLU A 299 -18.21 -28.57 31.59
CA GLU A 299 -16.92 -28.03 32.04
C GLU A 299 -16.21 -27.15 30.98
N THR A 300 -16.97 -26.55 30.07
CA THR A 300 -16.42 -25.68 29.02
C THR A 300 -15.87 -24.40 29.65
N GLN A 301 -14.60 -24.12 29.37
CA GLN A 301 -13.89 -22.94 29.87
C GLN A 301 -14.00 -21.77 28.89
N THR A 302 -13.90 -20.54 29.41
CA THR A 302 -13.82 -19.35 28.56
C THR A 302 -12.58 -19.39 27.66
N GLY A 303 -12.71 -18.87 26.44
CA GLY A 303 -11.69 -18.92 25.39
C GLY A 303 -11.68 -20.21 24.59
N LYS A 304 -12.46 -21.24 24.96
CA LYS A 304 -12.60 -22.46 24.15
C LYS A 304 -13.19 -22.11 22.78
N LEU A 305 -12.56 -22.61 21.73
CA LEU A 305 -12.96 -22.38 20.34
C LEU A 305 -13.72 -23.59 19.81
N PHE A 306 -14.92 -23.35 19.29
CA PHE A 306 -15.71 -24.35 18.57
C PHE A 306 -15.68 -24.03 17.08
N ARG A 307 -15.35 -25.03 16.27
CA ARG A 307 -15.24 -24.87 14.81
C ARG A 307 -16.45 -25.48 14.11
N LEU A 308 -17.23 -24.62 13.47
CA LEU A 308 -18.33 -25.00 12.58
C LEU A 308 -17.79 -25.01 11.14
N ARG A 309 -17.67 -26.21 10.57
CA ARG A 309 -17.09 -26.40 9.23
C ARG A 309 -17.97 -25.82 8.14
N ASN A 310 -17.36 -25.20 7.13
CA ASN A 310 -18.04 -24.64 5.94
C ASN A 310 -19.09 -23.56 6.27
N LYS A 311 -18.94 -22.85 7.38
CA LYS A 311 -19.83 -21.76 7.82
C LYS A 311 -19.16 -20.39 7.82
N GLY A 312 -17.98 -20.28 7.21
CA GLY A 312 -17.28 -19.02 6.94
C GLY A 312 -17.68 -18.39 5.60
N VAL A 313 -16.74 -17.66 5.00
CA VAL A 313 -16.92 -16.95 3.73
C VAL A 313 -16.34 -17.77 2.58
N ARG A 314 -17.00 -17.70 1.41
CA ARG A 314 -16.49 -18.29 0.17
C ARG A 314 -15.40 -17.40 -0.42
N SER A 315 -14.24 -17.95 -0.76
CA SER A 315 -13.19 -17.20 -1.44
C SER A 315 -13.55 -16.91 -2.89
N VAL A 316 -13.36 -15.66 -3.33
CA VAL A 316 -13.53 -15.27 -4.75
C VAL A 316 -12.51 -16.00 -5.65
N ARG A 317 -11.29 -16.24 -5.14
CA ARG A 317 -10.18 -16.79 -5.94
C ARG A 317 -10.19 -18.31 -6.03
N THR A 318 -10.33 -18.99 -4.89
CA THR A 318 -10.22 -20.46 -4.82
C THR A 318 -11.59 -21.15 -4.79
N GLY A 319 -12.67 -20.40 -4.54
CA GLY A 319 -14.01 -20.96 -4.37
C GLY A 319 -14.21 -21.76 -3.07
N ALA A 320 -13.16 -21.96 -2.27
CA ALA A 320 -13.22 -22.66 -0.99
C ALA A 320 -14.01 -21.85 0.04
N VAL A 321 -14.79 -22.55 0.87
CA VAL A 321 -15.55 -21.96 1.96
C VAL A 321 -14.76 -22.12 3.25
N GLY A 322 -14.59 -21.04 4.00
CA GLY A 322 -13.95 -21.11 5.31
C GLY A 322 -14.87 -21.63 6.42
N ASP A 323 -14.38 -21.56 7.65
CA ASP A 323 -15.07 -22.04 8.84
C ASP A 323 -15.56 -20.88 9.71
N LEU A 324 -16.57 -21.14 10.55
CA LEU A 324 -16.97 -20.23 11.62
C LEU A 324 -16.36 -20.74 12.94
N ILE A 325 -15.52 -19.92 13.56
CA ILE A 325 -14.89 -20.16 14.84
C ILE A 325 -15.66 -19.38 15.91
N CYS A 326 -16.32 -20.12 16.80
CA CYS A 326 -17.07 -19.56 17.92
C CYS A 326 -16.20 -19.60 19.16
N LYS A 327 -15.83 -18.43 19.68
CA LYS A 327 -15.10 -18.30 20.94
C LYS A 327 -16.10 -18.15 22.08
N VAL A 328 -16.03 -19.07 23.03
CA VAL A 328 -16.92 -19.04 24.20
C VAL A 328 -16.43 -18.02 25.22
N VAL A 329 -17.32 -17.13 25.63
CA VAL A 329 -17.09 -16.19 26.74
C VAL A 329 -18.09 -16.51 27.83
N ILE A 330 -17.61 -16.90 29.02
CA ILE A 330 -18.50 -17.22 30.13
C ILE A 330 -18.91 -15.91 30.78
N GLU A 331 -20.22 -15.68 30.87
CA GLU A 331 -20.79 -14.51 31.54
C GLU A 331 -21.04 -14.83 33.01
N THR A 332 -20.48 -13.99 33.89
CA THR A 332 -20.75 -14.05 35.32
C THR A 332 -22.10 -13.38 35.60
N PRO A 333 -23.05 -14.05 36.26
CA PRO A 333 -24.37 -13.49 36.50
C PRO A 333 -24.31 -12.27 37.42
N VAL A 334 -25.08 -11.23 37.07
CA VAL A 334 -25.24 -10.00 37.85
C VAL A 334 -26.65 -9.93 38.45
N ASN A 335 -26.84 -9.09 39.48
CA ASN A 335 -28.15 -8.86 40.12
C ASN A 335 -28.84 -10.13 40.66
N LEU A 336 -28.07 -10.96 41.37
CA LEU A 336 -28.54 -12.23 41.94
C LEU A 336 -29.57 -12.03 43.06
N SER A 337 -30.63 -12.86 43.04
CA SER A 337 -31.59 -13.00 44.16
C SER A 337 -30.96 -13.64 45.39
N GLU A 338 -31.61 -13.53 46.55
CA GLU A 338 -31.15 -14.17 47.79
C GLU A 338 -30.99 -15.68 47.62
N SER A 339 -32.02 -16.35 47.06
CA SER A 339 -31.97 -17.78 46.75
C SER A 339 -30.81 -18.18 45.82
N GLN A 340 -30.52 -17.38 44.79
CA GLN A 340 -29.41 -17.65 43.87
C GLN A 340 -28.05 -17.47 44.54
N ARG A 341 -27.92 -16.50 45.45
CA ARG A 341 -26.70 -16.29 46.24
C ARG A 341 -26.45 -17.45 47.18
N ASP A 342 -27.49 -17.97 47.83
CA ASP A 342 -27.35 -19.11 48.72
C ASP A 342 -26.93 -20.38 47.98
N LEU A 343 -27.50 -20.65 46.81
CA LEU A 343 -27.06 -21.75 45.95
C LEU A 343 -25.59 -21.65 45.55
N LEU A 344 -25.12 -20.43 45.22
CA LEU A 344 -23.70 -20.23 44.89
C LEU A 344 -22.78 -20.40 46.10
N ARG A 345 -23.23 -20.04 47.30
CA ARG A 345 -22.49 -20.28 48.55
C ARG A 345 -22.42 -21.77 48.89
N GLU A 346 -23.49 -22.52 48.68
CA GLU A 346 -23.50 -23.98 48.86
C GLU A 346 -22.58 -24.65 47.84
N LEU A 347 -22.60 -24.19 46.58
CA LEU A 347 -21.69 -24.66 45.56
C LEU A 347 -20.23 -24.37 45.95
N ASP A 348 -19.93 -23.15 46.42
CA ASP A 348 -18.58 -22.77 46.88
C ASP A 348 -18.11 -23.65 48.05
N LYS A 349 -18.96 -23.87 49.05
CA LYS A 349 -18.66 -24.77 50.18
C LYS A 349 -18.39 -26.21 49.72
N SER A 350 -19.14 -26.72 48.75
CA SER A 350 -18.97 -28.10 48.27
C SER A 350 -17.69 -28.32 47.45
N MET A 351 -17.10 -27.25 46.89
CA MET A 351 -15.81 -27.29 46.20
C MET A 351 -14.60 -27.23 47.16
N GLY A 352 -14.83 -27.04 48.47
CA GLY A 352 -13.78 -27.04 49.49
C GLY A 352 -12.84 -25.82 49.42
N THR A 353 -11.80 -25.85 50.26
CA THR A 353 -10.77 -24.79 50.31
C THR A 353 -9.35 -25.40 50.27
N GLY A 354 -8.34 -24.60 49.91
CA GLY A 354 -6.94 -25.06 49.87
C GLY A 354 -6.68 -26.11 48.78
N ASP A 355 -6.07 -27.23 49.14
CA ASP A 355 -5.68 -28.28 48.18
C ASP A 355 -6.87 -29.01 47.54
N GLU A 356 -8.00 -29.10 48.25
CA GLU A 356 -9.21 -29.73 47.71
C GLU A 356 -9.81 -28.91 46.56
N ALA A 357 -9.73 -27.58 46.66
CA ALA A 357 -10.20 -26.64 45.64
C ALA A 357 -9.37 -26.73 44.34
N ALA A 358 -8.14 -27.27 44.40
CA ALA A 358 -7.30 -27.46 43.22
C ALA A 358 -7.94 -28.38 42.16
N ARG A 359 -8.80 -29.31 42.60
CA ARG A 359 -9.55 -30.21 41.71
C ARG A 359 -10.59 -29.46 40.87
N TYR A 360 -11.16 -28.38 41.42
CA TYR A 360 -12.25 -27.62 40.79
C TYR A 360 -11.78 -26.29 40.18
N ARG A 361 -10.69 -25.70 40.71
CA ARG A 361 -10.13 -24.40 40.28
C ARG A 361 -8.61 -24.46 40.06
N PRO A 362 -8.11 -25.32 39.14
CA PRO A 362 -6.68 -25.53 38.96
C PRO A 362 -5.93 -24.28 38.47
N LYS A 363 -6.56 -23.45 37.63
CA LYS A 363 -5.96 -22.20 37.13
C LYS A 363 -5.76 -21.16 38.23
N GLU A 364 -6.69 -21.07 39.18
CA GLU A 364 -6.63 -20.13 40.29
C GLU A 364 -5.43 -20.47 41.19
N LYS A 365 -5.33 -21.73 41.63
CA LYS A 365 -4.21 -22.19 42.44
C LYS A 365 -2.87 -22.00 41.72
N GLY A 366 -2.76 -22.42 40.46
CA GLY A 366 -1.53 -22.28 39.68
C GLY A 366 -1.09 -20.82 39.51
N PHE A 367 -2.03 -19.88 39.37
CA PHE A 367 -1.73 -18.45 39.32
C PHE A 367 -1.20 -17.94 40.66
N PHE A 368 -1.88 -18.23 41.78
CA PHE A 368 -1.45 -17.75 43.10
C PHE A 368 -0.13 -18.37 43.56
N ASP A 369 0.10 -19.65 43.27
CA ASP A 369 1.39 -20.31 43.52
C ASP A 369 2.51 -19.66 42.71
N GLY A 370 2.25 -19.32 41.44
CA GLY A 370 3.18 -18.59 40.59
C GLY A 370 3.49 -17.18 41.11
N VAL A 371 2.47 -16.46 41.57
CA VAL A 371 2.62 -15.12 42.16
C VAL A 371 3.45 -15.18 43.44
N ARG A 372 3.22 -16.17 44.31
CA ARG A 372 4.03 -16.35 45.53
C ARG A 372 5.50 -16.55 45.19
N LYS A 373 5.81 -17.48 44.27
CA LYS A 373 7.18 -17.71 43.79
C LYS A 373 7.82 -16.45 43.22
N PHE A 374 7.09 -15.70 42.40
CA PHE A 374 7.58 -14.44 41.83
C PHE A 374 7.97 -13.42 42.91
N PHE A 375 7.16 -13.27 43.97
CA PHE A 375 7.48 -12.37 45.08
C PHE A 375 8.62 -12.88 45.97
N ASP A 376 8.75 -14.20 46.14
CA ASP A 376 9.86 -14.81 46.87
C ASP A 376 11.18 -14.59 46.12
N ASP A 377 11.19 -14.78 44.79
CA ASP A 377 12.35 -14.53 43.92
C ASP A 377 12.77 -13.05 43.90
N LEU A 378 11.82 -12.13 44.07
CA LEU A 378 12.06 -10.68 44.13
C LEU A 378 12.65 -10.21 45.46
N ARG A 379 12.43 -10.96 46.55
CA ARG A 379 12.81 -10.54 47.90
C ARG A 379 14.19 -10.99 48.33
N GLY A 380 14.84 -11.91 47.61
CA GLY A 380 16.24 -12.31 47.83
C GLY A 380 16.51 -12.85 49.22
#